data_AF-A0A6A8LVX6-F1
#
_entry.id   AF-A0A6A8LVX6-F1
#
_cell.length_a   1.000
_cell.length_b   1.000
_cell.length_c   1.000
_cell.angle_alpha   90.00
_cell.angle_beta   90.00
_cell.angle_gamma   90.00
#
_symmetry.space_group_name_H-M   'P 1'
#
loop_
_entity.id
_entity.type
_entity.pdbx_description
1 polymer ?
#
loop_
_entity_poly.entity_id
_entity_poly.type
_entity_poly.pdbx_seq_one_letter_code
_entity_poly.pdbx_strand_id
1 'polypeptide(L)'
;MKIKKVYQKRFTTVDNTVLNDTNLSWKAKGLFVYLWSQADEWDFYETEVVKHSMDGLSSLKSGIKELEKQGYLKRERKRDDKGHFKENNWILSEKP
;
A
#
# COMPACT_ATOMS: atom_id res chain seq x y z
N MET A 1 29.41 -16.30 28.94
CA MET A 1 28.64 -16.96 27.86
C MET A 1 27.50 -16.03 27.45
N LYS A 2 27.37 -15.68 26.17
CA LYS A 2 26.30 -14.79 25.67
C LYS A 2 25.47 -15.53 24.62
N ILE A 3 24.15 -15.46 24.75
CA ILE A 3 23.21 -16.04 23.79
C ILE A 3 23.00 -15.03 22.66
N LYS A 4 23.27 -15.42 21.41
CA LYS A 4 22.96 -14.64 20.22
C LYS A 4 21.59 -15.05 19.72
N LYS A 5 20.58 -14.19 19.87
CA LYS A 5 19.28 -14.39 19.23
C LYS A 5 19.43 -14.11 17.73
N VAL A 6 19.09 -15.10 16.90
CA VAL A 6 18.97 -14.95 15.45
C VAL A 6 17.48 -14.98 15.13
N TYR A 7 16.91 -13.81 14.87
CA TYR A 7 15.56 -13.66 14.32
C TYR A 7 15.68 -13.13 12.89
N GLN A 8 14.80 -13.58 12.01
CA GLN A 8 14.69 -13.00 10.67
C GLN A 8 14.02 -11.62 10.81
N LYS A 9 14.72 -10.53 10.45
CA LYS A 9 14.20 -9.14 10.56
C LYS A 9 13.52 -8.64 9.28
N ARG A 10 13.16 -9.52 8.34
CA ARG A 10 12.76 -9.13 6.98
C ARG A 10 11.51 -9.87 6.52
N PHE A 11 10.46 -9.82 7.34
CA PHE A 11 9.15 -10.31 6.97
C PHE A 11 8.12 -9.24 7.27
N THR A 12 7.08 -9.19 6.44
CA THR A 12 5.93 -8.33 6.63
C THR A 12 4.83 -9.16 7.27
N THR A 13 4.28 -8.68 8.38
CA THR A 13 3.08 -9.30 8.98
C THR A 13 1.87 -8.54 8.47
N VAL A 14 0.90 -9.26 7.92
CA VAL A 14 -0.32 -8.69 7.33
C VAL A 14 -1.51 -9.46 7.88
N ASP A 15 -2.56 -8.75 8.27
CA ASP A 15 -3.84 -9.35 8.66
C ASP A 15 -4.46 -10.12 7.48
N ASN A 16 -4.94 -11.33 7.77
CA ASN A 16 -5.53 -12.21 6.76
C ASN A 16 -6.81 -11.64 6.13
N THR A 17 -7.44 -10.62 6.71
CA THR A 17 -8.65 -9.97 6.20
C THR A 17 -8.47 -9.54 4.74
N VAL A 18 -7.38 -8.81 4.43
CA VAL A 18 -7.05 -8.41 3.05
C VAL A 18 -6.83 -9.61 2.13
N LEU A 19 -6.11 -10.62 2.62
CA LEU A 19 -5.75 -11.79 1.82
C LEU A 19 -6.97 -12.69 1.54
N ASN A 20 -7.94 -12.69 2.44
CA ASN A 20 -9.17 -13.48 2.35
C ASN A 20 -10.30 -12.74 1.63
N ASP A 21 -10.18 -11.43 1.39
CA ASP A 21 -11.21 -10.69 0.66
C ASP A 21 -11.32 -11.19 -0.79
N THR A 22 -12.48 -11.75 -1.13
CA THR A 22 -12.77 -12.28 -2.48
C THR A 22 -13.08 -11.18 -3.50
N ASN A 23 -13.28 -9.94 -3.05
CA ASN A 23 -13.53 -8.79 -3.92
C ASN A 23 -12.23 -8.12 -4.42
N LEU A 24 -11.07 -8.59 -3.95
CA LEU A 24 -9.76 -8.15 -4.41
C LEU A 24 -9.16 -9.16 -5.38
N SER A 25 -8.62 -8.68 -6.50
CA SER A 25 -7.77 -9.50 -7.36
C SER A 25 -6.47 -9.87 -6.64
N TRP A 26 -5.84 -10.97 -7.07
CA TRP A 26 -4.48 -11.34 -6.60
C TRP A 26 -3.47 -10.22 -6.77
N LYS A 27 -3.63 -9.40 -7.81
CA LYS A 27 -2.82 -8.21 -8.05
C LYS A 27 -3.03 -7.15 -6.96
N ALA A 28 -4.28 -6.82 -6.63
CA ALA A 28 -4.58 -5.86 -5.58
C ALA A 28 -4.07 -6.35 -4.22
N LYS A 29 -4.22 -7.65 -3.91
CA LYS A 29 -3.64 -8.26 -2.71
C LYS A 29 -2.11 -8.15 -2.66
N GLY A 30 -1.43 -8.49 -3.76
CA GLY A 30 0.02 -8.36 -3.86
C GLY A 30 0.50 -6.91 -3.72
N LEU A 31 -0.22 -5.97 -4.34
CA LEU A 31 0.04 -4.55 -4.19
C LEU A 31 -0.13 -4.10 -2.74
N PHE A 32 -1.21 -4.48 -2.06
CA PHE A 32 -1.41 -4.15 -0.65
C PHE A 32 -0.22 -4.61 0.20
N VAL A 33 0.17 -5.89 0.09
CA VAL A 33 1.27 -6.46 0.89
C VAL A 33 2.58 -5.75 0.61
N TYR A 34 2.84 -5.38 -0.65
CA TYR A 34 4.02 -4.60 -1.02
C TYR A 34 4.01 -3.22 -0.36
N LEU A 35 2.90 -2.48 -0.44
CA LEU A 35 2.77 -1.16 0.20
C LEU A 35 2.89 -1.28 1.73
N TRP A 36 2.31 -2.31 2.32
CA TRP A 36 2.37 -2.61 3.77
C TRP A 36 3.78 -2.98 4.25
N SER A 37 4.65 -3.42 3.34
CA SER A 37 6.05 -3.74 3.66
C SER A 37 6.99 -2.53 3.67
N GLN A 38 6.53 -1.36 3.23
CA GLN A 38 7.33 -0.15 3.20
C GLN A 38 7.45 0.47 4.60
N ALA A 39 8.34 1.45 4.73
CA ALA A 39 8.48 2.20 5.98
C ALA A 39 7.19 2.97 6.30
N ASP A 40 6.95 3.18 7.60
CA ASP A 40 5.89 4.06 8.07
C ASP A 40 6.06 5.47 7.47
N GLU A 41 4.94 6.14 7.15
CA GLU A 41 4.91 7.48 6.55
C GLU A 41 5.67 7.61 5.22
N TRP A 42 5.82 6.52 4.48
CA TRP A 42 6.47 6.55 3.17
C TRP A 42 5.70 7.40 2.15
N ASP A 43 6.44 8.28 1.46
CA ASP A 43 5.91 9.08 0.35
C ASP A 43 5.56 8.19 -0.85
N PHE A 44 4.27 7.90 -0.99
CA PHE A 44 3.76 7.06 -2.07
C PHE A 44 3.73 7.82 -3.40
N TYR A 45 4.56 7.38 -4.34
CA TYR A 45 4.55 7.84 -5.74
C TYR A 45 4.30 6.68 -6.70
N GLU A 46 3.18 6.71 -7.44
CA GLU A 46 2.84 5.68 -8.43
C GLU A 46 3.96 5.42 -9.45
N THR A 47 4.66 6.48 -9.87
CA THR A 47 5.78 6.42 -10.82
C THR A 47 7.02 5.75 -10.25
N GLU A 48 7.16 5.72 -8.92
CA GLU A 48 8.23 4.99 -8.27
C GLU A 48 7.83 3.54 -8.05
N VAL A 49 6.63 3.31 -7.50
CA VAL A 49 6.11 1.95 -7.23
C VAL A 49 6.10 1.06 -8.47
N VAL A 50 5.73 1.61 -9.64
CA VAL A 50 5.70 0.85 -10.89
C VAL A 50 7.08 0.29 -11.27
N LYS A 51 8.19 0.90 -10.84
CA LYS A 51 9.54 0.41 -11.14
C LYS A 51 9.93 -0.82 -10.33
N HIS A 52 9.16 -1.15 -9.28
CA HIS A 52 9.43 -2.26 -8.37
C HIS A 52 8.67 -3.53 -8.80
N SER A 53 8.03 -3.52 -9.97
CA SER A 53 7.34 -4.67 -10.54
C SER A 53 7.58 -4.79 -12.05
N MET A 54 7.40 -5.99 -12.58
CA MET A 54 7.32 -6.22 -14.03
C MET A 54 6.02 -5.65 -14.63
N ASP A 55 5.02 -5.43 -13.78
CA ASP A 55 3.73 -4.88 -14.15
C ASP A 55 3.84 -3.39 -14.52
N GLY A 56 3.23 -3.02 -15.65
CA GLY A 56 3.19 -1.63 -16.09
C GLY A 56 2.22 -0.75 -15.29
N LEU A 57 2.28 0.56 -15.54
CA LEU A 57 1.52 1.59 -14.82
C LEU A 57 0.01 1.36 -14.83
N SER A 58 -0.55 0.86 -15.94
CA SER A 58 -1.97 0.53 -16.05
C SER A 58 -2.38 -0.59 -15.10
N SER A 59 -1.49 -1.57 -14.89
CA SER A 59 -1.71 -2.67 -13.94
C SER A 59 -1.69 -2.14 -12.51
N LEU A 60 -0.70 -1.33 -12.16
CA LEU A 60 -0.62 -0.67 -10.85
C LEU A 60 -1.89 0.15 -10.56
N LYS A 61 -2.30 1.01 -11.50
CA LYS A 61 -3.48 1.87 -11.35
C LYS A 61 -4.78 1.11 -11.19
N SER A 62 -4.93 -0.05 -11.84
CA SER A 62 -6.11 -0.90 -11.62
C SER A 62 -6.11 -1.53 -10.23
N GLY A 63 -4.95 -1.98 -9.75
CA GLY A 63 -4.80 -2.46 -8.36
C GLY A 63 -5.13 -1.38 -7.32
N ILE A 64 -4.61 -0.16 -7.49
CA ILE A 64 -4.92 0.99 -6.62
C ILE A 64 -6.43 1.24 -6.58
N LYS A 65 -7.10 1.29 -7.74
CA LYS A 65 -8.54 1.52 -7.81
C LYS A 65 -9.36 0.43 -7.12
N GLU A 66 -8.92 -0.84 -7.21
CA GLU A 66 -9.56 -1.93 -6.48
C GLU A 66 -9.44 -1.73 -4.98
N LEU A 67 -8.24 -1.41 -4.48
CA LEU A 67 -8.01 -1.13 -3.06
C LEU A 67 -8.81 0.08 -2.58
N GLU A 68 -8.91 1.14 -3.38
CA GLU A 68 -9.75 2.31 -3.06
C GLU A 68 -11.23 1.95 -3.01
N LYS A 69 -11.70 1.16 -3.99
CA LYS A 69 -13.10 0.74 -4.06
C LYS A 69 -13.50 -0.13 -2.86
N GLN A 70 -12.59 -0.98 -2.38
CA GLN A 70 -12.83 -1.86 -1.24
C GLN A 70 -12.45 -1.24 0.11
N GLY A 71 -12.05 0.04 0.16
CA GLY A 71 -11.78 0.76 1.41
C GLY A 71 -10.38 0.56 2.02
N TYR A 72 -9.58 -0.38 1.51
CA TYR A 72 -8.22 -0.63 2.01
C TYR A 72 -7.25 0.51 1.76
N LEU A 73 -7.50 1.33 0.73
CA LEU A 73 -6.69 2.50 0.41
C LEU A 73 -7.58 3.74 0.32
N LYS A 74 -7.21 4.81 1.01
CA LYS A 74 -7.94 6.08 0.95
C LYS A 74 -7.02 7.20 0.52
N ARG A 75 -7.49 8.01 -0.42
CA ARG A 75 -6.80 9.22 -0.87
C ARG A 75 -7.48 10.46 -0.33
N GLU A 76 -6.80 11.17 0.56
CA GLU A 76 -7.23 12.45 1.09
C GLU A 76 -6.51 13.59 0.36
N ARG A 77 -7.26 14.50 -0.26
CA ARG A 77 -6.68 15.65 -0.95
C ARG A 77 -6.62 16.84 0.00
N LYS A 78 -5.42 17.23 0.42
CA LYS A 78 -5.24 18.50 1.13
C LYS A 78 -5.27 19.65 0.14
N ARG A 79 -6.18 20.59 0.37
CA ARG A 79 -6.19 21.91 -0.27
C ARG A 79 -5.60 22.93 0.71
N ASP A 80 -4.94 23.95 0.19
CA ASP A 80 -4.55 25.10 1.00
C ASP A 80 -5.75 26.03 1.27
N ASP A 81 -5.55 27.03 2.13
CA ASP A 81 -6.57 28.03 2.48
C ASP A 81 -7.02 28.89 1.29
N LYS A 82 -6.30 28.82 0.16
CA LYS A 82 -6.59 29.50 -1.10
C LYS A 82 -7.23 28.57 -2.13
N GLY A 83 -7.54 27.32 -1.76
CA GLY A 83 -8.17 26.32 -2.61
C GLY A 83 -7.23 25.61 -3.60
N HIS A 84 -5.92 25.88 -3.57
CA HIS A 84 -4.94 25.18 -4.39
C HIS A 84 -4.66 23.78 -3.85
N PHE A 85 -4.35 22.86 -4.76
CA PHE A 85 -3.94 21.51 -4.42
C PHE A 85 -2.55 21.53 -3.79
N LYS A 86 -2.44 21.03 -2.56
CA LYS A 86 -1.17 20.97 -1.83
C LYS A 86 -0.54 19.59 -1.94
N GLU A 87 -1.28 18.55 -1.54
CA GLU A 87 -0.75 17.19 -1.42
C GLU A 87 -1.85 16.14 -1.39
N ASN A 88 -1.52 14.90 -1.76
CA ASN A 88 -2.37 13.74 -1.52
C ASN A 88 -1.81 12.96 -0.33
N ASN A 89 -2.61 12.81 0.71
CA ASN A 89 -2.33 11.87 1.78
C ASN A 89 -2.95 10.52 1.43
N TRP A 90 -2.15 9.47 1.45
CA TRP A 90 -2.61 8.11 1.22
C TRP A 90 -2.64 7.36 2.55
N ILE A 91 -3.77 6.74 2.84
CA ILE A 91 -4.00 5.98 4.07
C ILE A 91 -4.27 4.53 3.66
N LEU A 92 -3.39 3.62 4.07
CA LEU A 92 -3.53 2.19 3.86
C LEU A 92 -4.02 1.56 5.17
N SER A 93 -5.05 0.72 5.10
CA SER A 93 -5.65 0.08 6.28
C SER A 93 -5.94 -1.39 5.99
N GLU A 94 -5.66 -2.27 6.95
CA GLU A 94 -6.05 -3.70 6.89
C GLU A 94 -7.57 -3.88 7.05
N LYS A 95 -8.27 -2.85 7.53
CA LYS A 95 -9.72 -2.82 7.71
C LYS A 95 -10.33 -1.71 6.84
N PRO A 96 -11.19 -2.08 5.88
CA PRO A 96 -11.94 -1.13 5.04
C PRO A 96 -12.72 -0.06 5.79
#